data_AF-N1WHH6-F1
#
_entry.id   AF-N1WHH6-F1
#
_cell.length_a   1.000
_cell.length_b   1.000
_cell.length_c   1.000
_cell.angle_alpha   90.00
_cell.angle_beta   90.00
_cell.angle_gamma   90.00
#
_symmetry.space_group_name_H-M   'P 1'
#
loop_
_entity.id
_entity.type
_entity.pdbx_description
1 polymer ?
#
loop_
_entity_poly.entity_id
_entity_poly.type
_entity_poly.pdbx_seq_one_letter_code
_entity_poly.pdbx_strand_id
1 'polypeptide(L)' 'MENNQPNLFPKTREEVIRENLDLFDLPIRIQALIENVLQGNIREQSLVCCHSACDVCNSTIRTCLRKIKNELEL' A
#
# COMPACT_ATOMS: atom_id res chain seq x y z
N MET A 1 4.78 23.63 9.74
CA MET A 1 6.09 23.42 9.10
C MET A 1 5.91 22.32 8.08
N GLU A 2 5.65 22.68 6.84
CA GLU A 2 5.53 21.71 5.74
C GLU A 2 6.95 21.37 5.27
N ASN A 3 7.41 20.17 5.63
CA ASN A 3 8.68 19.62 5.13
C ASN A 3 8.50 19.16 3.68
N ASN A 4 8.41 20.11 2.76
CA ASN A 4 8.51 19.87 1.32
C ASN A 4 10.00 19.89 0.91
N GLN A 5 10.81 19.05 1.54
CA GLN A 5 12.12 18.72 0.97
C GLN A 5 11.87 17.74 -0.18
N PRO A 6 12.19 18.09 -1.44
CA PRO A 6 12.21 17.08 -2.49
C PRO A 6 13.23 16.03 -2.04
N ASN A 7 12.79 14.78 -1.86
CA ASN A 7 13.70 13.70 -1.53
C ASN A 7 14.85 13.74 -2.55
N LEU A 8 16.09 13.93 -2.08
CA LEU A 8 17.28 14.02 -2.93
C LEU A 8 17.46 12.76 -3.80
N PHE A 9 16.81 11.66 -3.41
CA PHE A 9 16.70 10.42 -4.15
C PHE A 9 15.23 10.01 -4.19
N PRO A 10 14.65 9.76 -5.37
CA PRO A 10 13.30 9.22 -5.45
C PRO A 10 13.28 7.87 -4.74
N LYS A 11 12.27 7.65 -3.89
CA LYS A 11 12.10 6.39 -3.18
C LYS A 11 11.87 5.27 -4.19
N THR A 12 12.49 4.13 -3.96
CA THR A 12 12.19 2.92 -4.72
C THR A 12 10.76 2.47 -4.45
N ARG A 13 10.18 1.72 -5.38
CA ARG A 13 8.84 1.16 -5.23
C ARG A 13 8.71 0.31 -3.95
N GLU A 14 9.75 -0.45 -3.61
CA GLU A 14 9.78 -1.27 -2.40
C GLU A 14 9.80 -0.43 -1.13
N GLU A 15 10.55 0.68 -1.11
CA GLU A 15 10.54 1.63 0.02
C GLU A 15 9.17 2.28 0.19
N VAL A 16 8.55 2.75 -0.90
CA VAL A 16 7.20 3.33 -0.87
C VAL A 16 6.18 2.32 -0.31
N ILE A 17 6.24 1.06 -0.75
CA ILE A 17 5.33 0.03 -0.26
C ILE A 17 5.57 -0.23 1.23
N ARG A 18 6.83 -0.41 1.66
CA ARG A 18 7.16 -0.72 3.05
C ARG A 18 6.76 0.39 4.01
N GLU A 19 7.09 1.64 3.70
CA GLU A 19 6.71 2.79 4.52
C GLU A 19 5.19 2.93 4.64
N ASN A 20 4.46 2.67 3.55
CA ASN A 20 3.01 2.69 3.60
C ASN A 20 2.44 1.51 4.41
N LEU A 21 3.00 0.29 4.30
CA LEU A 21 2.59 -0.83 5.15
C LEU A 21 2.75 -0.49 6.63
N ASP A 22 3.89 0.09 7.02
CA ASP A 22 4.15 0.52 8.40
C ASP A 22 3.17 1.61 8.85
N LEU A 23 2.86 2.59 7.98
CA LEU A 23 1.91 3.67 8.26
C LEU A 23 0.48 3.18 8.49
N PHE A 24 0.09 2.07 7.86
CA PHE A 24 -1.24 1.46 7.99
C PHE A 24 -1.27 0.29 8.99
N ASP A 25 -0.18 0.05 9.72
CA ASP A 25 -0.03 -1.10 10.64
C ASP A 25 -0.34 -2.44 9.96
N LEU A 26 0.07 -2.56 8.69
CA LEU A 26 -0.12 -3.77 7.89
C LEU A 26 1.12 -4.66 8.01
N PRO A 27 0.95 -5.98 8.25
CA PRO A 27 2.09 -6.87 8.40
C PRO A 27 2.82 -7.03 7.06
N ILE A 28 4.15 -7.19 7.13
CA ILE A 28 5.05 -7.27 5.96
C ILE A 28 4.62 -8.31 4.91
N ARG A 29 3.94 -9.38 5.33
CA ARG A 29 3.37 -10.42 4.43
C ARG A 29 2.41 -9.86 3.37
N ILE A 30 1.83 -8.67 3.61
CA ILE A 30 0.92 -7.98 2.68
C ILE A 30 1.68 -7.32 1.52
N GLN A 31 3.00 -7.14 1.62
CA GLN A 31 3.82 -6.56 0.56
C GLN A 31 3.63 -7.31 -0.78
N ALA A 32 3.75 -8.64 -0.76
CA ALA A 32 3.58 -9.46 -1.97
C ALA A 32 2.18 -9.32 -2.58
N LEU A 33 1.15 -9.16 -1.75
CA LEU A 33 -0.22 -8.91 -2.23
C LEU A 33 -0.32 -7.55 -2.93
N ILE A 34 0.22 -6.49 -2.31
CA ILE A 34 0.24 -5.15 -2.90
C ILE A 34 1.00 -5.14 -4.22
N GLU A 35 2.17 -5.78 -4.29
CA GLU A 35 2.96 -5.86 -5.50
C GLU A 35 2.19 -6.55 -6.64
N ASN A 36 1.55 -7.68 -6.35
CA ASN A 36 0.74 -8.40 -7.34
C ASN A 36 -0.47 -7.60 -7.81
N VAL A 37 -1.11 -6.82 -6.93
CA VAL A 37 -2.21 -5.94 -7.32
C VAL A 37 -1.70 -4.79 -8.21
N LEU A 38 -0.57 -4.18 -7.85
CA LEU A 38 0.04 -3.10 -8.64
C LEU A 38 0.59 -3.59 -10.00
N GLN A 39 1.01 -4.85 -10.11
CA GLN A 39 1.41 -5.46 -11.39
C GLN A 39 0.22 -5.90 -12.25
N GLY A 40 -1.01 -5.85 -11.73
CA GLY A 40 -2.21 -6.32 -12.42
C GLY A 40 -2.39 -7.83 -12.43
N ASN A 41 -1.53 -8.60 -11.75
CA ASN A 41 -1.67 -10.05 -11.57
C ASN A 41 -2.92 -10.38 -10.75
N ILE A 42 -3.27 -9.50 -9.81
CA ILE A 42 -4.48 -9.60 -8.98
C ILE A 42 -5.33 -8.36 -9.22
N ARG A 43 -6.63 -8.57 -9.49
CA ARG A 43 -7.61 -7.49 -9.60
C ARG A 43 -7.87 -6.86 -8.23
N GLU A 44 -7.78 -5.54 -8.10
CA GLU A 44 -8.10 -4.81 -6.85
C GLU A 44 -9.52 -5.10 -6.32
N GLN A 45 -10.46 -5.44 -7.22
CA GLN A 45 -11.82 -5.82 -6.84
C GLN A 45 -11.88 -7.09 -5.99
N SER A 46 -10.84 -7.95 -6.02
CA SER A 46 -10.76 -9.15 -5.20
C SER A 46 -10.56 -8.86 -3.71
N LEU A 47 -10.07 -7.66 -3.36
CA LEU A 47 -9.90 -7.20 -1.99
C LEU A 47 -11.26 -6.84 -1.37
N VAL A 48 -12.09 -7.86 -1.11
CA VAL A 48 -13.41 -7.69 -0.50
C VAL A 48 -13.29 -7.78 1.02
N CYS A 49 -13.71 -6.74 1.73
CA CYS A 49 -13.85 -6.82 3.18
C CYS A 49 -15.08 -7.67 3.52
N CYS A 50 -14.91 -8.72 4.33
CA CYS A 50 -16.02 -9.53 4.81
C CYS A 50 -16.74 -8.94 6.04
N HIS A 51 -16.29 -7.79 6.55
CA HIS A 51 -16.75 -7.15 7.80
C HIS A 51 -16.66 -8.05 9.06
N SER A 52 -16.01 -9.20 8.95
CA SER A 52 -15.55 -9.98 10.10
C SER A 52 -14.37 -9.24 10.73
N ALA A 53 -14.23 -9.30 12.05
CA ALA A 53 -13.10 -8.72 12.78
C ALA A 53 -11.78 -9.41 12.38
N CYS A 54 -11.21 -9.04 11.23
CA CYS A 54 -9.98 -9.60 10.69
C CYS A 54 -8.76 -8.91 11.29
N ASP A 55 -7.73 -9.69 11.60
CA ASP A 55 -6.41 -9.18 12.01
C ASP A 55 -5.78 -8.26 10.95
N VAL A 56 -6.15 -8.46 9.67
CA VAL A 56 -5.78 -7.57 8.57
C VAL A 56 -7.01 -7.31 7.73
N CYS A 57 -7.51 -6.07 7.73
CA CYS A 57 -8.71 -5.73 7.00
C CYS A 57 -8.41 -5.36 5.54
N ASN A 58 -9.13 -5.97 4.59
CA ASN A 58 -9.04 -5.64 3.16
C ASN A 58 -9.39 -4.17 2.87
N SER A 59 -10.21 -3.51 3.70
CA SER A 59 -10.45 -2.07 3.56
C SER A 59 -9.18 -1.26 3.83
N THR A 60 -8.40 -1.64 4.85
CA THR A 60 -7.12 -1.00 5.17
C THR A 60 -6.11 -1.23 4.06
N ILE A 61 -6.03 -2.44 3.52
CA ILE A 61 -5.17 -2.76 2.36
C ILE A 61 -5.55 -1.90 1.15
N ARG A 62 -6.85 -1.72 0.87
CA ARG A 62 -7.30 -0.83 -0.22
C ARG A 62 -6.90 0.62 -0.01
N THR A 63 -7.03 1.15 1.19
CA THR A 63 -6.61 2.52 1.50
C THR A 63 -5.10 2.67 1.34
N CYS A 64 -4.33 1.70 1.84
CA CYS A 64 -2.89 1.63 1.65
C CYS A 64 -2.50 1.60 0.17
N LEU A 65 -3.14 0.74 -0.62
CA LEU A 65 -2.91 0.62 -2.06
C LEU A 65 -3.17 1.94 -2.80
N ARG A 66 -4.26 2.66 -2.47
CA ARG A 66 -4.56 3.96 -3.08
C ARG A 66 -3.50 5.01 -2.76
N LYS A 67 -3.01 5.04 -1.51
CA LYS A 67 -1.94 5.97 -1.12
C LYS A 67 -0.64 5.64 -1.86
N ILE A 68 -0.29 4.37 -1.98
CA ILE A 68 0.88 3.91 -2.76
C ILE A 68 0.74 4.29 -4.23
N LYS A 69 -0.43 4.09 -4.85
CA LYS A 69 -0.68 4.52 -6.24
C LYS A 69 -0.47 6.02 -6.44
N ASN A 70 -0.98 6.84 -5.51
CA ASN A 70 -0.78 8.28 -5.56
C ASN A 70 0.70 8.67 -5.41
N GLU A 71 1.47 7.99 -4.55
CA GLU A 71 2.90 8.25 -4.37
C GLU A 71 3.77 7.76 -5.55
N LEU A 72 3.30 6.75 -6.27
CA LEU A 72 3.96 6.22 -7.47
C LEU A 72 3.42 6.83 -8.78
N GLU A 73 2.47 7.75 -8.71
CA GLU A 73 1.79 8.37 -9.86
C GLU A 73 1.16 7.34 -10.82
N LEU A 74 0.56 6.26 -10.28
CA LEU A 74 -0.08 5.14 -10.99
C LEU A 74 -1.62 5.20 -11.04
#